data_AF-A0A4R6S7C3-F1
#
_entry.id   AF-A0A4R6S7C3-F1
#
_cell.length_a   1.000
_cell.length_b   1.000
_cell.length_c   1.000
_cell.angle_alpha   90.00
_cell.angle_beta   90.00
_cell.angle_gamma   90.00
#
_symmetry.space_group_name_H-M   'P 1'
#
loop_
_entity.id
_entity.type
_entity.pdbx_description
1 polymer ?
#
loop_
_entity_poly.entity_id
_entity_poly.type
_entity_poly.pdbx_seq_one_letter_code
_entity_poly.pdbx_strand_id
1 'polypeptide(L)' 'MGTGNEHEATAVVWIVCHDESPDNTVLGVFATGAEAEAYAGEVQHLFENGVIFTSFPIGYRHIDGVVRYSAPDVR' A
#
# COMPACT_ATOMS: atom_id res chain seq x y z
N MET A 1 20.06 21.22 22.84
CA MET A 1 18.58 21.16 22.82
C MET A 1 18.13 21.45 21.39
N GLY A 2 17.36 20.53 20.82
CA GLY A 2 17.02 20.44 19.41
C GLY A 2 16.92 18.95 19.01
N THR A 3 15.91 18.27 19.54
CA THR A 3 15.54 16.88 19.27
C THR A 3 14.55 16.81 18.10
N GLY A 4 14.69 15.80 17.24
CA GLY A 4 13.82 15.54 16.07
C GLY A 4 14.57 15.82 14.77
N ASN A 5 14.78 14.88 13.85
CA ASN A 5 13.82 13.90 13.38
C ASN A 5 14.43 12.50 13.33
N GLU A 6 13.84 11.65 14.15
CA GLU A 6 13.77 10.22 13.96
C GLU A 6 13.10 9.92 12.59
N HIS A 7 13.74 9.02 11.80
CA HIS A 7 13.09 8.11 10.86
C HIS A 7 12.30 8.72 9.68
N GLU A 8 12.84 8.65 8.45
CA GLU A 8 11.97 8.68 7.26
C GLU A 8 12.14 7.38 6.48
N ALA A 9 11.54 6.33 7.03
CA ALA A 9 11.25 5.11 6.29
C ALA A 9 10.39 5.49 5.07
N THR A 10 10.69 4.93 3.90
CA THR A 10 9.84 5.08 2.72
C THR A 10 8.40 4.78 3.06
N ALA A 11 7.55 5.81 3.05
CA ALA A 11 6.15 5.65 3.37
C ALA A 11 5.51 4.85 2.23
N VAL A 12 4.92 3.70 2.55
CA VAL A 12 4.17 2.86 1.63
C VAL A 12 2.71 2.85 2.06
N VAL A 13 1.81 2.72 1.10
CA VAL A 13 0.41 2.42 1.37
C VAL A 13 0.07 1.03 0.84
N TRP A 14 -0.85 0.37 1.53
CA TRP A 14 -1.39 -0.92 1.12
C TRP A 14 -2.81 -0.72 0.66
N ILE A 15 -3.11 -1.16 -0.55
CA ILE A 15 -4.42 -0.98 -1.18
C ILE A 15 -5.07 -2.36 -1.30
N VAL A 16 -6.28 -2.49 -0.77
CA VAL A 16 -7.13 -3.67 -0.94
C VAL A 16 -8.17 -3.35 -2.01
N CYS A 17 -8.32 -4.21 -3.01
CA CYS A 17 -9.26 -4.06 -4.11
C CYS A 17 -10.12 -5.31 -4.30
N HIS A 18 -11.32 -5.13 -4.83
CA HIS A 18 -12.12 -6.22 -5.39
C HIS A 18 -11.37 -6.82 -6.59
N ASP A 19 -11.24 -8.15 -6.65
CA ASP A 19 -10.62 -8.86 -7.77
C ASP A 19 -11.60 -9.03 -8.94
N GLU A 20 -12.02 -7.92 -9.53
CA GLU A 20 -12.94 -7.91 -10.67
C GLU A 20 -12.29 -7.18 -11.83
N SER A 21 -11.56 -7.92 -12.66
CA SER A 21 -11.02 -7.37 -13.91
C SER A 21 -12.16 -7.06 -14.89
N PRO A 22 -12.20 -5.87 -15.52
CA PRO A 22 -11.14 -4.85 -15.57
C PRO A 22 -11.22 -3.77 -14.48
N ASP A 23 -12.29 -3.73 -13.69
CA ASP A 23 -12.62 -2.68 -12.74
C ASP A 23 -12.27 -3.09 -11.29
N ASN A 24 -10.98 -3.11 -10.97
CA ASN A 24 -10.51 -3.40 -9.61
C ASN A 24 -10.87 -2.24 -8.67
N THR A 25 -12.05 -2.32 -8.05
CA THR A 25 -12.57 -1.29 -7.14
C THR A 25 -11.79 -1.27 -5.84
N VAL A 26 -11.28 -0.10 -5.43
CA VAL A 26 -10.59 0.08 -4.14
C VAL A 26 -11.58 -0.06 -2.99
N LEU A 27 -11.29 -0.97 -2.06
CA LEU A 27 -12.08 -1.24 -0.86
C LEU A 27 -11.48 -0.59 0.39
N GLY A 28 -10.15 -0.45 0.43
CA GLY A 28 -9.45 0.16 1.55
C GLY A 28 -8.01 0.55 1.24
N VAL A 29 -7.49 1.53 1.98
CA VAL A 29 -6.09 1.99 1.92
C VAL A 29 -5.54 2.05 3.35
N PHE A 30 -4.40 1.40 3.58
CA PHE A 30 -3.83 1.18 4.91
C PHE A 30 -2.36 1.58 4.97
N ALA A 31 -1.88 1.91 6.18
CA ALA A 31 -0.49 2.26 6.41
C ALA A 31 0.43 1.02 6.46
N THR A 32 -0.10 -0.12 6.91
CA THR A 32 0.66 -1.35 7.08
C THR A 32 0.05 -2.53 6.32
N GLY A 33 0.90 -3.51 5.96
CA GLY A 33 0.45 -4.74 5.30
C GLY A 33 -0.43 -5.61 6.21
N ALA A 34 -0.17 -5.61 7.51
CA ALA A 34 -0.96 -6.37 8.48
C ALA A 34 -2.40 -5.86 8.60
N GLU A 35 -2.61 -4.53 8.58
CA GLU A 35 -3.96 -3.94 8.57
C GLU A 35 -4.70 -4.30 7.28
N ALA A 36 -4.01 -4.23 6.13
CA ALA A 36 -4.59 -4.59 4.84
C ALA A 36 -4.95 -6.07 4.74
N GLU A 37 -4.09 -6.96 5.24
CA GLU A 37 -4.31 -8.41 5.28
C GLU A 37 -5.48 -8.77 6.20
N ALA A 38 -5.54 -8.17 7.40
CA ALA A 38 -6.65 -8.37 8.32
C ALA A 38 -7.98 -7.96 7.69
N TYR A 39 -8.03 -6.77 7.08
CA TYR A 39 -9.22 -6.30 6.37
C TYR A 39 -9.58 -7.19 5.18
N ALA A 40 -8.60 -7.60 4.36
CA ALA A 40 -8.83 -8.48 3.22
C ALA A 40 -9.45 -9.82 3.66
N GLY A 41 -8.97 -10.41 4.75
CA GLY A 41 -9.53 -11.63 5.35
C GLY A 41 -10.98 -11.45 5.84
N GLU A 42 -11.32 -10.27 6.36
CA GLU A 42 -12.70 -9.96 6.77
C GLU A 42 -13.64 -9.85 5.57
N VAL A 43 -13.22 -9.24 4.46
CA VAL A 43 -14.14 -8.90 3.36
C VAL A 43 -14.12 -9.89 2.20
N GLN A 44 -13.12 -10.77 2.08
CA GLN A 44 -12.95 -11.68 0.92
C GLN A 44 -14.20 -12.49 0.59
N HIS A 45 -14.98 -12.89 1.60
CA HIS A 45 -16.16 -13.74 1.44
C HIS A 45 -17.39 -13.00 0.89
N LEU A 46 -17.33 -11.67 0.82
CA LEU A 46 -18.40 -10.82 0.28
C LEU A 46 -18.31 -10.67 -1.24
N PHE A 47 -17.21 -11.12 -1.85
CA PHE A 47 -16.88 -10.92 -3.25
C PHE A 47 -16.65 -12.27 -3.92
N GLU A 48 -17.33 -12.53 -5.05
CA GLU A 48 -17.28 -13.84 -5.74
C GLU A 48 -15.86 -14.24 -6.15
N ASN A 49 -15.09 -13.26 -6.63
CA ASN A 49 -13.70 -13.44 -7.03
C ASN A 49 -12.71 -13.16 -5.88
N GLY A 50 -13.21 -12.81 -4.70
CA GLY A 50 -12.40 -12.40 -3.56
C GLY A 50 -11.80 -11.01 -3.72
N VAL A 51 -10.68 -10.79 -3.02
CA VAL A 51 -9.99 -9.49 -2.96
C VAL A 51 -8.50 -9.69 -3.17
N ILE A 52 -7.87 -8.69 -3.77
CA ILE A 52 -6.41 -8.60 -3.91
C ILE A 52 -5.89 -7.44 -3.09
N PHE A 53 -4.67 -7.54 -2.57
CA PHE A 53 -4.00 -6.41 -1.94
C PHE A 53 -2.56 -6.26 -2.44
N THR A 54 -2.13 -5.01 -2.56
CA THR A 54 -0.81 -4.67 -3.10
C THR A 54 -0.24 -3.43 -2.41
N SER A 55 1.08 -3.30 -2.40
CA SER A 55 1.78 -2.16 -1.80
C SER A 55 2.20 -1.16 -2.87
N PHE A 56 2.05 0.13 -2.54
CA PHE A 56 2.44 1.24 -3.39
C PHE A 56 3.31 2.23 -2.60
N PRO A 57 4.53 2.56 -3.09
CA PRO A 57 5.35 3.57 -2.45
C PRO A 57 4.73 4.97 -2.63
N ILE A 58 4.68 5.73 -1.55
CA ILE A 58 4.22 7.13 -1.56
C ILE A 58 5.24 7.98 -2.33
N GLY A 59 4.74 8.89 -3.16
CA GLY A 59 5.57 9.71 -4.04
C GLY A 59 6.00 9.01 -5.34
N TYR A 60 5.49 7.81 -5.61
CA TYR A 60 5.50 7.26 -6.97
C TYR A 60 4.64 8.11 -7.89
N ARG A 61 5.20 8.44 -9.07
CA ARG A 61 4.45 9.12 -10.13
C ARG A 61 4.61 8.33 -11.42
N HIS A 62 3.52 7.76 -11.91
CA HIS A 62 3.50 6.93 -13.13
C HIS A 62 4.19 7.62 -14.32
N ILE A 63 3.93 8.91 -14.53
CA ILE A 63 4.48 9.66 -15.67
C ILE A 63 5.99 9.86 -15.63
N ASP A 64 6.58 9.82 -14.43
CA ASP A 64 8.01 10.06 -14.26
C ASP A 64 8.78 8.73 -14.21
N GLY A 65 8.09 7.59 -14.07
CA GLY A 65 8.70 6.26 -13.90
C GLY A 65 9.61 6.11 -12.67
N VAL A 66 9.72 7.17 -11.87
CA VAL A 66 10.67 7.33 -10.79
C VAL A 66 9.91 7.35 -9.47
N VAL A 67 10.30 6.48 -8.56
CA VAL A 67 9.94 6.59 -7.15
C VAL A 67 10.79 7.70 -6.55
N ARG A 68 10.17 8.81 -6.10
CA ARG A 68 10.91 9.94 -5.53
C ARG A 68 11.54 9.66 -4.17
N TYR A 69 11.01 8.65 -3.47
CA TYR A 69 11.53 8.18 -2.19
C TYR A 69 12.12 6.78 -2.37
N SER A 70 13.40 6.70 -2.72
CA SER A 70 14.16 5.46 -2.63
C SER A 70 14.73 5.36 -1.22
N ALA A 71 14.43 4.29 -0.49
CA ALA A 71 15.12 3.99 0.75
C ALA A 71 16.63 3.85 0.46
N PRO A 72 17.53 4.27 1.37
CA PRO A 72 18.93 3.92 1.24
C PRO A 72 19.14 2.42 1.48
N ASP A 73 19.97 1.82 0.64
CA ASP A 73 20.46 0.45 0.75
C ASP A 73 21.22 0.29 2.09
N VAL A 74 20.67 -0.49 3.02
CA VAL A 74 21.33 -0.84 4.28
C VAL A 74 22.20 -2.08 4.04
N ARG A 75 23.52 -1.90 4.11
CA ARG A 75 24.53 -2.97 4.17
C ARG A 75 24.58 -3.64 5.55
#